data_AF-A0A528CNQ0-F1
#
_entry.id   AF-A0A528CNQ0-F1
#
_cell.length_a   1.000
_cell.length_b   1.000
_cell.length_c   1.000
_cell.angle_alpha   90.00
_cell.angle_beta   90.00
_cell.angle_gamma   90.00
#
_symmetry.space_group_name_H-M   'P 1'
#
loop_
_entity.id
_entity.type
_entity.pdbx_description
1 polymer ?
#
loop_
_entity_poly.entity_id
_entity_poly.type
_entity_poly.pdbx_seq_one_letter_code
_entity_poly.pdbx_strand_id
1 'polypeptide(L)'
;MSDVLLAAPSRRSLSLHDAKVRGIIYQVLLAVSLLALAVGIAVQTASNMRARGIPLSFGFWNEAAGFDINQTLIPYDTLSTYGQAFWVGVVNTLYVSLLGIVLATVLGFVVGVARLSPNWIVSKVAASYVEIIRNIPLLLQLLFWYNAVLKALPAPRASIELPGGIYLNNRGLIIPEIQLYAGAGTV
;
A
#
# COMPACT_ATOMS: atom_id res chain seq x y z
N MET A 1 38.97 29.17 54.69
CA MET A 1 37.50 29.28 54.63
C MET A 1 37.15 29.77 53.24
N SER A 2 36.41 28.95 52.50
CA SER A 2 36.11 29.07 51.08
C SER A 2 34.83 29.88 50.86
N ASP A 3 34.96 31.13 50.44
CA ASP A 3 33.80 31.91 49.99
C ASP A 3 33.63 31.74 48.48
N VAL A 4 32.76 30.77 48.18
CA VAL A 4 32.17 30.53 46.86
C VAL A 4 31.28 31.73 46.52
N LEU A 5 31.80 32.63 45.67
CA LEU A 5 31.00 33.68 45.04
C LEU A 5 29.96 33.03 44.11
N LEU A 6 28.75 32.88 44.62
CA LEU A 6 27.56 32.46 43.87
C LEU A 6 27.30 33.48 42.75
N ALA A 7 27.52 33.07 41.49
CA ALA A 7 27.08 33.84 40.33
C ALA A 7 25.55 34.03 40.41
N ALA A 8 25.10 35.29 40.47
CA ALA A 8 23.68 35.62 40.52
C ALA A 8 22.97 35.10 39.25
N PRO A 9 21.78 34.48 39.36
CA PRO A 9 21.07 33.99 38.19
C PRO A 9 20.63 35.18 37.32
N SER A 10 21.12 35.21 36.08
CA SER A 10 20.68 36.13 35.03
C SER A 10 19.14 36.09 34.94
N ARG A 11 18.48 37.17 35.39
CA ARG A 11 17.03 37.35 35.18
C ARG A 11 16.81 37.53 33.68
N ARG A 12 16.41 36.46 33.00
CA ARG A 12 15.87 36.53 31.62
C ARG A 12 14.66 37.44 31.63
N SER A 13 14.83 38.70 31.26
CA SER A 13 13.72 39.60 30.98
C SER A 13 13.08 39.16 29.66
N LEU A 14 11.88 38.59 29.72
CA LEU A 14 11.08 38.25 28.55
C LEU A 14 10.63 39.54 27.86
N SER A 15 11.44 40.05 26.94
CA SER A 15 11.09 41.20 26.09
C SER A 15 10.39 40.71 24.83
N LEU A 16 9.26 41.33 24.49
CA LEU A 16 8.49 41.05 23.25
C LEU A 16 9.29 41.32 21.96
N HIS A 17 10.41 42.03 22.06
CA HIS A 17 11.31 42.33 20.96
C HIS A 17 12.39 41.26 20.74
N ASP A 18 12.58 40.34 21.70
CA ASP A 18 13.52 39.22 21.57
C ASP A 18 13.08 38.30 20.43
N ALA A 19 14.01 37.99 19.53
CA ALA A 19 13.77 37.12 18.38
C ALA A 19 13.26 35.74 18.78
N LYS A 20 13.66 35.22 19.94
CA LYS A 20 13.17 33.93 20.47
C LYS A 20 11.71 34.00 20.92
N VAL A 21 11.31 35.09 21.58
CA VAL A 21 9.93 35.29 22.06
C VAL A 21 8.98 35.47 20.87
N ARG A 22 9.36 36.27 19.88
CA ARG A 22 8.59 36.46 18.63
C ARG A 22 8.46 35.16 17.83
N GLY A 23 9.50 34.34 17.78
CA GLY A 23 9.46 33.02 17.13
C GLY A 23 8.43 32.08 17.79
N ILE A 24 8.41 32.01 19.11
CA ILE A 24 7.42 31.23 19.86
C ILE A 24 6.00 31.74 19.61
N ILE A 25 5.81 33.07 19.60
CA ILE A 25 4.49 33.68 19.32
C ILE A 25 3.97 33.26 17.94
N TYR A 26 4.81 33.32 16.89
CA TYR A 26 4.38 32.91 15.55
C TYR A 26 4.10 31.40 15.44
N GLN A 27 4.88 30.55 16.12
CA GLN A 27 4.61 29.12 16.16
C GLN A 27 3.28 28.80 16.85
N VAL A 28 3.00 29.46 17.98
CA VAL A 28 1.73 29.32 18.68
C VAL A 28 0.57 29.82 17.81
N LEU A 29 0.71 31.00 17.20
CA LEU A 29 -0.31 31.53 16.29
C LEU A 29 -0.57 30.59 15.11
N LEU A 30 0.49 30.04 14.50
CA LEU A 30 0.37 29.08 13.42
C LEU A 30 -0.33 27.80 13.88
N ALA A 31 0.10 27.23 15.00
CA ALA A 31 -0.49 26.01 15.56
C ALA A 31 -1.98 26.20 15.89
N VAL A 32 -2.33 27.32 16.53
CA VAL A 32 -3.73 27.66 16.84
C VAL A 32 -4.53 27.87 15.56
N SER A 33 -3.98 28.55 14.56
CA SER A 33 -4.66 28.78 13.27
C SER A 33 -4.90 27.47 12.53
N LEU A 34 -3.92 26.57 12.48
CA LEU A 34 -4.05 25.24 11.89
C LEU A 34 -5.07 24.38 12.64
N LEU A 35 -5.06 24.43 13.97
CA LEU A 35 -6.04 23.71 14.80
C LEU A 35 -7.46 24.25 14.57
N ALA A 36 -7.63 25.57 14.55
CA ALA A 36 -8.91 26.21 14.28
C ALA A 36 -9.43 25.85 12.88
N LEU A 37 -8.55 25.83 11.87
CA LEU A 37 -8.89 25.40 10.52
C LEU A 37 -9.31 23.93 10.49
N ALA A 38 -8.54 23.02 11.11
CA ALA A 38 -8.84 21.60 11.15
C ALA A 38 -10.17 21.31 11.87
N VAL A 39 -10.40 21.96 13.01
CA VAL A 39 -11.67 21.85 13.76
C VAL A 39 -12.83 22.44 12.95
N GLY A 40 -12.63 23.59 12.30
CA GLY A 40 -13.64 24.20 11.42
C GLY A 40 -14.04 23.27 10.28
N ILE A 41 -13.07 22.67 9.60
CA ILE A 41 -13.32 21.66 8.54
C ILE A 41 -14.06 20.45 9.11
N ALA A 42 -13.62 19.92 10.26
CA ALA A 42 -14.24 18.76 10.89
C ALA A 42 -15.71 19.02 11.28
N VAL A 43 -15.99 20.17 11.91
CA VAL A 43 -17.34 20.56 12.31
C VAL A 43 -18.23 20.80 11.09
N GLN A 44 -17.71 21.48 10.06
CA GLN A 44 -18.47 21.75 8.83
C GLN A 44 -18.75 20.46 8.05
N THR A 45 -17.79 19.54 8.02
CA THR A 45 -17.96 18.23 7.39
C THR A 45 -18.97 17.41 8.17
N ALA A 46 -18.85 17.35 9.50
CA ALA A 46 -19.78 16.61 10.34
C ALA A 46 -21.21 17.18 10.28
N SER A 47 -21.39 18.49 10.22
CA SER A 47 -22.72 19.11 10.04
C SER A 47 -23.29 18.81 8.65
N ASN A 48 -22.48 18.92 7.60
CA ASN A 48 -22.89 18.59 6.23
C ASN A 48 -23.25 17.10 6.05
N MET A 49 -22.50 16.20 6.69
CA MET A 49 -22.75 14.76 6.62
C MET A 49 -24.01 14.36 7.41
N ARG A 50 -24.22 14.95 8.59
CA ARG A 50 -25.48 14.77 9.36
C ARG A 50 -26.69 15.26 8.57
N ALA A 51 -26.59 16.40 7.89
CA ALA A 51 -27.67 16.93 7.05
C ALA A 51 -28.00 16.03 5.85
N ARG A 52 -27.04 15.22 5.37
CA ARG A 52 -27.20 14.26 4.27
C ARG A 52 -27.47 12.82 4.72
N GLY A 53 -27.64 12.60 6.02
CA GLY A 53 -27.88 11.26 6.57
C GLY A 53 -26.70 10.30 6.42
N ILE A 54 -25.46 10.80 6.28
CA ILE A 54 -24.26 9.97 6.25
C ILE A 54 -23.70 9.89 7.68
N PRO A 55 -23.91 8.79 8.42
CA PRO A 55 -23.40 8.67 9.78
C PRO A 55 -21.87 8.60 9.75
N LEU A 56 -21.21 9.58 10.38
CA LEU A 56 -19.77 9.54 10.60
C LEU A 56 -19.47 8.55 11.74
N SER A 57 -19.46 7.26 11.42
CA SER A 57 -19.31 6.19 12.40
C SER A 57 -18.29 5.16 11.95
N PHE A 58 -17.72 4.42 12.90
CA PHE A 58 -16.96 3.20 12.63
C PHE A 58 -17.87 1.96 12.50
N GLY A 59 -19.20 2.15 12.51
CA GLY A 59 -20.18 1.06 12.37
C GLY A 59 -20.03 0.30 11.05
N PHE A 60 -19.57 0.99 9.99
CA PHE A 60 -19.29 0.41 8.69
C PHE A 60 -18.39 -0.83 8.77
N TRP A 61 -17.48 -0.91 9.75
CA TRP A 61 -16.58 -2.05 9.90
C TRP A 61 -17.31 -3.40 9.97
N ASN A 62 -18.50 -3.42 10.58
CA ASN A 62 -19.34 -4.61 10.75
C ASN A 62 -20.52 -4.67 9.76
N GLU A 63 -20.61 -3.74 8.82
CA GLU A 63 -21.62 -3.76 7.77
C GLU A 63 -21.16 -4.66 6.61
N ALA A 64 -22.11 -5.31 5.93
CA ALA A 64 -21.83 -6.15 4.78
C ALA A 64 -21.22 -5.32 3.63
N ALA A 65 -20.12 -5.80 3.07
CA ALA A 65 -19.36 -5.09 2.05
C ALA A 65 -20.14 -4.96 0.72
N GLY A 66 -20.91 -5.99 0.36
CA GLY A 66 -21.77 -5.98 -0.84
C GLY A 66 -21.02 -6.10 -2.17
N PHE A 67 -19.71 -6.39 -2.15
CA PHE A 67 -18.90 -6.61 -3.34
C PHE A 67 -18.04 -7.86 -3.20
N ASP A 68 -17.70 -8.47 -4.34
CA ASP A 68 -16.87 -9.67 -4.41
C ASP A 68 -15.39 -9.31 -4.65
N ILE A 69 -14.48 -10.16 -4.18
CA ILE A 69 -13.03 -10.00 -4.34
C ILE A 69 -12.51 -11.20 -5.13
N ASN A 70 -11.92 -10.96 -6.31
CA ASN A 70 -11.50 -12.03 -7.23
C ASN A 70 -10.48 -13.02 -6.64
N GLN A 71 -9.60 -12.56 -5.76
CA GLN A 71 -8.58 -13.39 -5.11
C GLN A 71 -8.75 -13.25 -3.60
N THR A 72 -9.01 -14.36 -2.92
CA THR A 72 -9.21 -14.40 -1.47
C THR A 72 -8.31 -15.47 -0.87
N LEU A 73 -7.30 -15.04 -0.09
CA LEU A 73 -6.44 -15.96 0.65
C LEU A 73 -7.04 -16.39 1.99
N ILE A 74 -8.06 -15.68 2.45
CA ILE A 74 -8.85 -15.98 3.64
C ILE A 74 -10.33 -16.05 3.25
N PRO A 75 -11.16 -16.84 3.95
CA PRO A 75 -12.59 -16.96 3.63
C PRO A 75 -13.28 -15.60 3.59
N TYR A 76 -13.92 -15.28 2.46
CA TYR A 76 -14.63 -14.04 2.20
C TYR A 76 -15.71 -14.26 1.14
N ASP A 77 -16.86 -13.62 1.33
CA ASP A 77 -17.97 -13.58 0.38
C ASP A 77 -18.61 -12.17 0.35
N THR A 78 -19.63 -11.97 -0.49
CA THR A 78 -20.31 -10.67 -0.62
C THR A 78 -21.12 -10.26 0.62
N LEU A 79 -21.42 -11.21 1.51
CA LEU A 79 -22.14 -10.98 2.77
C LEU A 79 -21.18 -10.64 3.92
N SER A 80 -19.89 -10.89 3.74
CA SER A 80 -18.82 -10.59 4.69
C SER A 80 -18.70 -9.08 4.95
N THR A 81 -18.15 -8.71 6.10
CA THR A 81 -18.11 -7.32 6.52
C THR A 81 -16.99 -6.52 5.85
N TYR A 82 -17.09 -5.20 5.84
CA TYR A 82 -15.99 -4.33 5.39
C TYR A 82 -14.68 -4.59 6.15
N GLY A 83 -14.76 -4.94 7.45
CA GLY A 83 -13.59 -5.31 8.24
C GLY A 83 -12.90 -6.57 7.71
N GLN A 84 -13.66 -7.58 7.28
CA GLN A 84 -13.11 -8.77 6.62
C GLN A 84 -12.52 -8.43 5.26
N ALA A 85 -13.21 -7.62 4.45
CA ALA A 85 -12.71 -7.15 3.14
C ALA A 85 -11.37 -6.41 3.27
N PHE A 86 -11.22 -5.59 4.32
CA PHE A 86 -9.96 -4.89 4.62
C PHE A 86 -8.81 -5.89 4.86
N TRP A 87 -9.03 -6.91 5.70
CA TRP A 87 -8.01 -7.92 5.98
C TRP A 87 -7.66 -8.76 4.76
N VAL A 88 -8.65 -9.12 3.92
CA VAL A 88 -8.40 -9.75 2.62
C VAL A 88 -7.45 -8.89 1.78
N GLY A 89 -7.73 -7.58 1.69
CA GLY A 89 -6.88 -6.63 0.95
C GLY A 89 -5.45 -6.55 1.50
N VAL A 90 -5.30 -6.51 2.82
CA VAL A 90 -3.98 -6.51 3.49
C VAL A 90 -3.21 -7.79 3.17
N VAL A 91 -3.83 -8.96 3.37
CA VAL A 91 -3.20 -10.27 3.11
C VAL A 91 -2.82 -10.41 1.63
N ASN A 92 -3.70 -10.03 0.72
CA ASN A 92 -3.41 -10.05 -0.72
C ASN A 92 -2.25 -9.13 -1.09
N THR A 93 -2.20 -7.92 -0.52
CA THR A 93 -1.11 -6.96 -0.80
C THR A 93 0.22 -7.51 -0.30
N LEU A 94 0.25 -8.08 0.90
CA LEU A 94 1.44 -8.72 1.45
C LEU A 94 1.90 -9.91 0.60
N TYR A 95 0.96 -10.77 0.19
CA TYR A 95 1.24 -11.92 -0.65
C TYR A 95 1.83 -11.52 -2.00
N VAL A 96 1.17 -10.60 -2.73
CA VAL A 96 1.63 -10.12 -4.03
C VAL A 96 2.94 -9.35 -3.91
N SER A 97 3.12 -8.57 -2.84
CA SER A 97 4.36 -7.82 -2.60
C SER A 97 5.53 -8.76 -2.30
N LEU A 98 5.32 -9.81 -1.52
CA LEU A 98 6.36 -10.81 -1.23
C LEU A 98 6.81 -11.52 -2.51
N LEU A 99 5.87 -12.02 -3.31
CA LEU A 99 6.18 -12.63 -4.60
C LEU A 99 6.86 -11.64 -5.55
N GLY A 100 6.37 -10.40 -5.59
CA GLY A 100 6.92 -9.32 -6.39
C GLY A 100 8.36 -8.99 -6.01
N ILE A 101 8.68 -8.90 -4.71
CA ILE A 101 10.04 -8.67 -4.22
C ILE A 101 10.96 -9.81 -4.63
N VAL A 102 10.58 -11.06 -4.39
CA VAL A 102 11.41 -12.22 -4.75
C VAL A 102 11.71 -12.24 -6.24
N LEU A 103 10.68 -12.11 -7.09
CA LEU A 103 10.83 -12.13 -8.54
C LEU A 103 11.63 -10.91 -9.06
N ALA A 104 11.35 -9.72 -8.53
CA ALA A 104 12.06 -8.51 -8.91
C ALA A 104 13.53 -8.53 -8.47
N THR A 105 13.85 -9.11 -7.32
CA THR A 105 15.23 -9.28 -6.87
C THR A 105 15.99 -10.23 -7.78
N VAL A 106 15.43 -11.39 -8.11
CA VAL A 106 16.07 -12.35 -9.02
C VAL A 106 16.28 -11.73 -10.41
N LEU A 107 15.22 -11.17 -10.99
CA LEU A 107 15.28 -10.58 -12.33
C LEU A 107 16.19 -9.34 -12.36
N GLY A 108 16.05 -8.45 -11.37
CA GLY A 108 16.87 -7.25 -11.23
C GLY A 108 18.34 -7.57 -11.03
N PHE A 109 18.66 -8.63 -10.27
CA PHE A 109 20.03 -9.10 -10.11
C PHE A 109 20.61 -9.63 -11.44
N VAL A 110 19.88 -10.50 -12.14
CA VAL A 110 20.32 -11.05 -13.44
C VAL A 110 20.55 -9.95 -14.46
N VAL A 111 19.59 -9.02 -14.61
CA VAL A 111 19.70 -7.88 -15.53
C VAL A 111 20.81 -6.92 -15.10
N GLY A 112 20.97 -6.71 -13.80
CA GLY A 112 22.03 -5.89 -13.22
C GLY A 112 23.42 -6.42 -13.58
N VAL A 113 23.65 -7.73 -13.40
CA VAL A 113 24.90 -8.39 -13.79
C VAL A 113 25.09 -8.33 -15.31
N ALA A 114 24.05 -8.61 -16.10
CA ALA A 114 24.11 -8.54 -17.56
C ALA A 114 24.54 -7.15 -18.07
N ARG A 115 24.12 -6.08 -17.38
CA ARG A 115 24.50 -4.71 -17.72
C ARG A 115 26.00 -4.44 -17.52
N LEU A 116 26.63 -5.09 -16.55
CA LEU A 116 28.07 -4.99 -16.29
C LEU A 116 28.91 -5.93 -17.17
N SER A 117 28.27 -6.73 -18.02
CA SER A 117 28.98 -7.66 -18.90
C SER A 117 29.95 -6.91 -19.84
N PRO A 118 31.17 -7.44 -20.05
CA PRO A 118 32.10 -6.90 -21.05
C PRO A 118 31.59 -7.10 -22.49
N ASN A 119 30.57 -7.95 -22.70
CA ASN A 119 29.93 -8.09 -23.99
C ASN A 119 28.99 -6.91 -24.25
N TRP A 120 29.37 -6.07 -25.22
CA TRP A 120 28.64 -4.87 -25.61
C TRP A 120 27.16 -5.15 -25.94
N ILE A 121 26.84 -6.25 -26.62
CA ILE A 121 25.46 -6.59 -27.00
C ILE A 121 24.63 -6.84 -25.75
N VAL A 122 25.13 -7.68 -24.83
CA VAL A 122 24.44 -8.05 -23.60
C VAL A 122 24.22 -6.81 -22.73
N SER A 123 25.26 -5.97 -22.58
CA SER A 123 25.17 -4.73 -21.81
C SER A 123 24.16 -3.75 -22.40
N LYS A 124 24.15 -3.56 -23.73
CA LYS A 124 23.18 -2.72 -24.44
C LYS A 124 21.75 -3.24 -24.30
N VAL A 125 21.51 -4.53 -24.50
CA VAL A 125 20.17 -5.13 -24.39
C VAL A 125 19.63 -4.98 -22.95
N ALA A 126 20.46 -5.26 -21.95
CA ALA A 126 20.08 -5.07 -20.54
C ALA A 126 19.78 -3.59 -20.23
N ALA A 127 20.59 -2.65 -20.73
CA ALA A 127 20.35 -1.22 -20.56
C ALA A 127 19.04 -0.77 -21.21
N SER A 128 18.78 -1.19 -22.46
CA SER A 128 17.54 -0.88 -23.18
C SER A 128 16.31 -1.45 -22.48
N TYR A 129 16.37 -2.69 -21.98
CA TYR A 129 15.29 -3.28 -21.19
C TYR A 129 14.98 -2.42 -19.94
N VAL A 130 16.01 -2.05 -19.16
CA VAL A 130 15.83 -1.25 -17.93
C VAL A 130 15.25 0.13 -18.26
N GLU A 131 15.78 0.80 -19.29
CA GLU A 131 15.28 2.11 -19.71
C GLU A 131 13.82 2.04 -20.15
N ILE A 132 13.42 1.05 -20.95
CA ILE A 132 12.03 0.90 -21.39
C ILE A 132 11.10 0.70 -20.19
N ILE A 133 11.40 -0.28 -19.32
CA ILE A 133 10.51 -0.62 -18.19
C ILE A 133 10.38 0.53 -17.19
N ARG A 134 11.45 1.30 -16.96
CA ARG A 134 11.42 2.44 -16.03
C ARG A 134 10.76 3.70 -16.60
N ASN A 135 10.69 3.83 -17.93
CA ASN A 135 10.12 5.00 -18.59
C ASN A 135 8.66 4.81 -19.04
N ILE A 136 8.15 3.57 -19.10
CA ILE A 136 6.73 3.32 -19.41
C ILE A 136 5.86 3.58 -18.16
N PRO A 137 4.82 4.44 -18.25
CA PRO A 137 3.88 4.67 -17.16
C PRO A 137 3.28 3.37 -16.64
N LEU A 138 3.26 3.18 -15.31
CA LEU A 138 2.73 1.96 -14.69
C LEU A 138 1.29 1.68 -15.12
N LEU A 139 0.47 2.73 -15.28
CA LEU A 139 -0.90 2.59 -15.76
C LEU A 139 -0.96 1.95 -17.16
N LEU A 140 -0.07 2.34 -18.08
CA LEU A 140 -0.03 1.74 -19.42
C LEU A 140 0.36 0.27 -19.33
N GLN A 141 1.29 -0.09 -18.45
CA GLN A 141 1.65 -1.50 -18.22
C GLN A 141 0.45 -2.30 -17.72
N LEU A 142 -0.27 -1.79 -16.72
CA LEU A 142 -1.48 -2.44 -16.19
C LEU A 142 -2.55 -2.60 -17.27
N LEU A 143 -2.80 -1.56 -18.07
CA LEU A 143 -3.77 -1.62 -19.16
C LEU A 143 -3.35 -2.60 -20.26
N PHE A 144 -2.07 -2.68 -20.59
CA PHE A 144 -1.54 -3.66 -21.55
C PHE A 144 -1.75 -5.09 -21.03
N TRP A 145 -1.31 -5.41 -19.83
CA TRP A 145 -1.46 -6.75 -19.26
C TRP A 145 -2.93 -7.15 -19.13
N TYR A 146 -3.80 -6.21 -18.73
CA TYR A 146 -5.22 -6.50 -18.63
C TYR A 146 -5.88 -6.70 -20.01
N ASN A 147 -5.65 -5.80 -20.98
CA ASN A 147 -6.38 -5.84 -22.25
C ASN A 147 -5.76 -6.76 -23.29
N ALA A 148 -4.43 -6.85 -23.38
CA ALA A 148 -3.75 -7.65 -24.38
C ALA A 148 -3.54 -9.10 -23.93
N VAL A 149 -3.35 -9.33 -22.62
CA VAL A 149 -3.03 -10.67 -22.09
C VAL A 149 -4.24 -11.28 -21.39
N LEU A 150 -4.73 -10.70 -20.30
CA LEU A 150 -5.81 -11.32 -19.50
C LEU A 150 -7.15 -11.40 -20.25
N LYS A 151 -7.55 -10.35 -20.96
CA LYS A 151 -8.79 -10.37 -21.76
C LYS A 151 -8.74 -11.32 -22.97
N ALA A 152 -7.55 -11.66 -23.46
CA ALA A 152 -7.39 -12.63 -24.54
C ALA A 152 -7.58 -14.08 -24.05
N LEU A 153 -7.47 -14.31 -22.73
CA LEU A 153 -7.76 -15.61 -22.12
C LEU A 153 -9.27 -15.88 -22.09
N PRO A 154 -9.69 -17.16 -22.13
CA PRO A 154 -11.11 -17.50 -22.12
C PRO A 154 -11.78 -17.16 -20.79
N ALA A 155 -13.10 -17.05 -20.83
CA ALA A 155 -13.91 -16.87 -19.63
C ALA A 155 -13.80 -18.09 -18.69
N PRO A 156 -14.10 -17.97 -17.38
CA PRO A 156 -13.89 -19.05 -16.42
C PRO A 156 -14.65 -20.34 -16.73
N ARG A 157 -15.79 -20.24 -17.42
CA ARG A 157 -16.59 -21.41 -17.86
C ARG A 157 -15.94 -22.20 -19.00
N ALA A 158 -15.02 -21.59 -19.74
CA ALA A 158 -14.27 -22.18 -20.84
C ALA A 158 -12.77 -22.20 -20.52
N SER A 159 -12.43 -22.41 -19.24
CA SER A 159 -11.04 -22.40 -18.77
C SER A 159 -10.18 -23.40 -19.53
N ILE A 160 -8.94 -23.03 -19.80
CA ILE A 160 -7.95 -23.95 -20.35
C ILE A 160 -7.50 -24.86 -19.22
N GLU A 161 -7.72 -26.15 -19.40
CA GLU A 161 -7.28 -27.18 -18.45
C GLU A 161 -5.81 -27.53 -18.73
N LEU A 162 -4.97 -27.35 -17.72
CA LEU A 162 -3.56 -27.70 -17.73
C LEU A 162 -3.35 -28.98 -16.90
N PRO A 163 -2.30 -29.77 -17.18
CA PRO A 163 -1.96 -30.94 -16.39
C PRO A 163 -1.83 -30.62 -14.89
N GLY A 164 -2.26 -31.54 -14.03
CA GLY A 164 -2.17 -31.37 -12.58
C GLY A 164 -3.33 -30.59 -11.95
N GLY A 165 -4.47 -30.47 -12.63
CA GLY A 165 -5.68 -29.81 -12.10
C GLY A 165 -5.58 -28.28 -12.08
N ILE A 166 -4.68 -27.73 -12.89
CA ILE A 166 -4.45 -26.29 -13.01
C ILE A 166 -5.40 -25.75 -14.09
N TYR A 167 -6.00 -24.58 -13.83
CA TYR A 167 -6.89 -23.93 -14.79
C TYR A 167 -6.38 -22.53 -15.11
N LEU A 168 -6.40 -22.16 -16.39
CA LEU A 168 -6.04 -20.82 -16.86
C LEU A 168 -7.23 -20.15 -17.55
N ASN A 169 -7.59 -18.96 -17.08
CA ASN A 169 -8.66 -18.15 -17.64
C ASN A 169 -8.40 -16.65 -17.41
N ASN A 170 -9.35 -15.80 -17.80
CA ASN A 170 -9.25 -14.35 -17.65
C ASN A 170 -9.27 -13.83 -16.20
N ARG A 171 -9.48 -14.69 -15.19
CA ARG A 171 -9.27 -14.40 -13.76
C ARG A 171 -7.86 -14.77 -13.28
N GLY A 172 -7.03 -15.35 -14.15
CA GLY A 172 -5.66 -15.74 -13.87
C GLY A 172 -5.46 -17.26 -13.86
N LEU A 173 -4.42 -17.69 -13.13
CA LEU A 173 -4.04 -19.08 -12.98
C LEU A 173 -4.60 -19.62 -11.65
N ILE A 174 -5.41 -20.67 -11.72
CA ILE A 174 -5.99 -21.35 -10.57
C ILE A 174 -5.23 -22.66 -10.38
N ILE A 175 -4.66 -22.85 -9.20
CA ILE A 175 -3.86 -24.02 -8.82
C ILE A 175 -4.63 -24.76 -7.72
N PRO A 176 -4.68 -26.09 -7.72
CA PRO A 176 -5.37 -26.85 -6.69
C PRO A 176 -4.73 -26.64 -5.32
N GLU A 177 -5.58 -26.52 -4.30
CA GLU A 177 -5.14 -26.44 -2.91
C GLU A 177 -4.77 -27.83 -2.39
N ILE A 178 -3.58 -27.96 -1.79
CA ILE A 178 -3.16 -29.19 -1.12
C ILE A 178 -3.81 -29.20 0.27
N GLN A 179 -4.85 -30.01 0.43
CA GLN A 179 -5.52 -30.20 1.72
C GLN A 179 -4.84 -31.33 2.49
N LEU A 180 -4.14 -30.97 3.57
CA LEU A 180 -3.55 -31.93 4.50
C LEU A 180 -4.60 -32.29 5.57
N TYR A 181 -5.15 -33.50 5.49
CA TYR A 181 -6.09 -34.01 6.48
C TYR A 181 -5.37 -34.53 7.73
N ALA A 182 -6.00 -34.44 8.90
CA ALA A 182 -5.49 -35.04 10.13
C ALA A 182 -5.37 -36.56 9.95
N GLY A 183 -4.14 -37.08 9.93
CA GLY A 183 -3.81 -38.47 9.59
C GLY A 183 -2.99 -38.66 8.31
N ALA A 184 -2.76 -37.60 7.52
CA ALA A 184 -1.89 -37.61 6.35
C ALA A 184 -0.38 -37.59 6.72
N GLY A 185 0.01 -38.37 7.72
CA GLY A 185 1.41 -38.60 8.09
C GLY A 185 2.06 -39.64 7.18
N THR A 186 3.36 -39.49 6.94
CA THR A 186 4.20 -40.50 6.29
C THR A 186 4.29 -41.73 7.20
N VAL A 187 3.88 -42.91 6.69
CA VAL A 187 4.34 -44.21 7.22
C VAL A 187 5.84 -44.36 6.99
#